data_AF-A0A538RA16-F1
#
_entry.id   AF-A0A538RA16-F1
#
_cell.length_a   1.000
_cell.length_b   1.000
_cell.length_c   1.000
_cell.angle_alpha   90.00
_cell.angle_beta   90.00
_cell.angle_gamma   90.00
#
_symmetry.space_group_name_H-M   'P 1'
#
loop_
_entity.id
_entity.type
_entity.pdbx_description
1 polymer ?
#
loop_
_entity_poly.entity_id
_entity_poly.type
_entity_poly.pdbx_seq_one_letter_code
_entity_poly.pdbx_strand_id
1 'polypeptide(L)'
;MRSHVDAPPDGPRWCNGAAVERPGWYSPAPMTSLHAALLADRARPRLDVARILHSRSIAVFGASDSTDKFGGRIMSFLVRHGFAGDIYPISLRHAAVLGRRAYPAIAAVPTPP
;
A
#
# COMPACT_ATOMS: atom_id res chain seq x y z
N MET A 1 -1.11 59.73 40.19
CA MET A 1 -1.46 59.76 38.75
C MET A 1 -1.33 58.35 38.16
N ARG A 2 -2.40 57.58 38.28
CA ARG A 2 -2.68 56.38 37.48
C ARG A 2 -4.19 56.21 37.59
N SER A 3 -4.86 56.66 36.55
CA SER A 3 -6.29 56.87 36.46
C SER A 3 -7.04 55.55 36.41
N HIS A 4 -8.02 55.49 37.29
CA HIS A 4 -9.26 54.75 37.19
C HIS A 4 -9.79 54.76 35.75
N VAL A 5 -10.13 53.58 35.21
CA VAL A 5 -11.02 53.46 34.06
C VAL A 5 -12.08 52.42 34.42
N ASP A 6 -13.31 52.90 34.40
CA ASP A 6 -14.53 52.28 34.90
C ASP A 6 -14.98 51.02 34.16
N ALA A 7 -15.74 50.20 34.87
CA ALA A 7 -16.51 49.10 34.30
C ALA A 7 -17.69 49.63 33.45
N PRO A 8 -18.02 49.00 32.30
CA PRO A 8 -19.25 49.32 31.60
C PRO A 8 -20.49 48.88 32.41
N PRO A 9 -21.53 49.72 32.53
CA PRO A 9 -22.79 49.32 33.14
C PRO A 9 -23.57 48.44 32.14
N ASP A 10 -24.48 47.64 32.70
CA ASP A 10 -25.53 46.90 31.96
C ASP A 10 -25.12 45.53 31.38
N GLY A 11 -24.74 44.62 32.28
CA GLY A 11 -24.87 43.17 32.07
C GLY A 11 -26.20 42.65 32.66
N PRO A 12 -26.94 41.78 31.96
CA PRO A 12 -28.25 41.33 32.42
C PRO A 12 -28.16 40.54 33.73
N ARG A 13 -29.06 40.89 34.66
CA ARG A 13 -29.29 40.21 35.94
C ARG A 13 -29.83 38.80 35.68
N TRP A 14 -29.14 37.80 36.24
CA TRP A 14 -29.57 36.41 36.22
C TRP A 14 -30.79 36.22 37.14
N CYS A 15 -31.99 36.15 36.55
CA CYS A 15 -33.19 35.67 37.23
C CYS A 15 -33.51 34.24 36.77
N ASN A 16 -33.46 33.33 37.73
CA ASN A 16 -34.14 32.03 37.84
C ASN A 16 -34.66 31.33 36.58
N GLY A 17 -34.06 30.16 36.29
CA GLY A 17 -34.82 28.94 36.04
C GLY A 17 -35.60 28.84 34.73
N ALA A 18 -34.92 28.88 33.59
CA ALA A 18 -35.38 28.22 32.37
C ALA A 18 -34.19 27.92 31.46
N ALA A 19 -34.12 26.69 30.94
CA ALA A 19 -33.09 26.25 30.01
C ALA A 19 -33.19 27.07 28.70
N VAL A 20 -32.21 27.94 28.47
CA VAL A 20 -31.98 28.56 27.16
C VAL A 20 -30.95 27.70 26.43
N GLU A 21 -31.41 27.06 25.35
CA GLU A 21 -30.54 26.44 24.36
C GLU A 21 -29.59 27.50 23.78
N ARG A 22 -28.28 27.24 23.86
CA ARG A 22 -27.24 28.12 23.29
C ARG A 22 -26.83 27.57 21.92
N PRO A 23 -26.59 28.42 20.90
CA PRO A 23 -26.08 27.95 19.63
C PRO A 23 -24.62 27.50 19.76
N GLY A 24 -24.42 26.22 19.44
CA GLY A 24 -23.26 25.62 18.78
C GLY A 24 -21.86 26.16 19.11
N TRP A 25 -21.08 25.35 19.83
CA TRP A 25 -19.67 25.10 19.47
C TRP A 25 -19.01 23.96 20.28
N TYR A 26 -19.74 23.16 21.06
CA TYR A 26 -19.14 21.98 21.70
C TYR A 26 -20.05 20.76 21.61
N SER A 27 -19.66 19.81 20.74
CA SER A 27 -20.11 18.42 20.79
C SER A 27 -18.90 17.59 21.21
N PRO A 28 -18.94 16.83 22.32
CA PRO A 28 -17.86 15.93 22.66
C PRO A 28 -17.87 14.78 21.66
N ALA A 29 -17.08 14.87 20.58
CA ALA A 29 -16.80 13.72 19.75
C ALA A 29 -16.19 12.64 20.65
N PRO A 30 -16.68 11.37 20.61
CA PRO A 30 -16.04 10.31 21.36
C PRO A 30 -14.58 10.18 20.92
N MET A 31 -13.65 10.20 21.89
CA MET A 31 -12.20 9.98 21.71
C MET A 31 -11.84 8.55 21.25
N THR A 32 -12.79 7.85 20.63
CA THR A 32 -12.68 6.52 20.04
C THR A 32 -13.17 6.68 18.60
N SER A 33 -12.36 6.64 17.55
CA SER A 33 -11.05 6.04 17.41
C SER A 33 -10.42 6.54 16.10
N LEU A 34 -9.57 7.58 16.18
CA LEU A 34 -8.67 7.91 15.07
C LEU A 34 -7.81 6.69 14.71
N HIS A 35 -7.50 5.87 15.73
CA HIS A 35 -6.89 4.55 15.58
C HIS A 35 -7.68 3.62 14.66
N ALA A 36 -9.01 3.52 14.78
CA ALA A 36 -9.84 2.63 13.95
C ALA A 36 -9.92 3.14 12.51
N ALA A 37 -9.98 4.45 12.31
CA ALA A 37 -9.94 5.05 10.97
C ALA A 37 -8.57 4.83 10.30
N LEU A 38 -7.46 5.01 11.01
CA LEU A 38 -6.10 4.72 10.54
C LEU A 38 -5.86 3.22 10.30
N LEU A 39 -6.49 2.35 11.09
CA LEU A 39 -6.44 0.89 10.87
C LEU A 39 -7.31 0.47 9.67
N ALA A 40 -8.42 1.14 9.43
CA ALA A 40 -9.29 0.91 8.27
C ALA A 40 -8.69 1.48 6.96
N ASP A 41 -7.86 2.52 7.05
CA ASP A 41 -7.09 3.12 5.96
C ASP A 41 -5.74 2.40 5.70
N ARG A 42 -5.51 1.23 6.31
CA ARG A 42 -4.46 0.34 5.81
C ARG A 42 -4.86 -0.07 4.40
N ALA A 43 -4.24 0.56 3.41
CA ALA A 43 -4.49 0.34 1.99
C ALA A 43 -4.74 -1.14 1.71
N ARG A 44 -5.96 -1.48 1.27
CA ARG A 44 -6.31 -2.87 0.99
C ARG A 44 -5.25 -3.44 0.04
N PRO A 45 -4.62 -4.57 0.37
CA PRO A 45 -3.56 -5.10 -0.46
C PRO A 45 -4.15 -5.42 -1.83
N ARG A 46 -3.58 -4.81 -2.89
CA ARG A 46 -4.01 -5.03 -4.28
C ARG A 46 -3.77 -6.47 -4.74
N LEU A 47 -2.89 -7.19 -4.04
CA LEU A 47 -2.53 -8.59 -4.27
C LEU A 47 -2.42 -9.30 -2.92
N ASP A 48 -3.03 -10.47 -2.82
CA ASP A 48 -2.85 -11.38 -1.69
C ASP A 48 -1.42 -11.95 -1.71
N VAL A 49 -0.76 -11.94 -0.55
CA VAL A 49 0.58 -12.51 -0.34
C VAL A 49 0.61 -13.98 -0.76
N ALA A 50 -0.47 -14.73 -0.51
CA ALA A 50 -0.56 -16.12 -0.91
C ALA A 50 -0.37 -16.30 -2.43
N ARG A 51 -0.87 -15.36 -3.25
CA ARG A 51 -0.70 -15.39 -4.73
C ARG A 51 0.73 -15.07 -5.17
N ILE A 52 1.49 -14.33 -4.37
CA ILE A 52 2.90 -14.02 -4.65
C ILE A 52 3.77 -15.24 -4.33
N LEU A 53 3.54 -15.86 -3.16
CA LEU A 53 4.34 -16.99 -2.69
C LEU A 53 4.04 -18.30 -3.42
N HIS A 54 2.81 -18.47 -3.92
CA HIS A 54 2.37 -19.68 -4.64
C HIS A 54 1.96 -19.35 -6.08
N SER A 55 2.81 -18.64 -6.82
CA SER A 55 2.52 -18.34 -8.22
C SER A 55 2.54 -19.63 -9.07
N ARG A 56 1.70 -19.68 -10.11
CA ARG A 56 1.68 -20.79 -11.08
C ARG A 56 2.74 -20.63 -12.17
N SER A 57 3.27 -19.43 -12.29
CA SER A 57 4.16 -19.02 -13.36
C SER A 57 4.98 -17.80 -12.92
N ILE A 58 6.17 -17.64 -13.51
CA ILE A 58 7.06 -16.49 -13.28
C ILE A 58 7.70 -16.10 -14.61
N ALA A 59 7.66 -14.81 -14.94
CA ALA A 59 8.46 -14.24 -16.03
C ALA A 59 9.71 -13.53 -15.48
N VAL A 60 10.87 -13.82 -16.06
CA VAL A 60 12.15 -13.22 -15.65
C VAL A 60 12.68 -12.31 -16.74
N PHE A 61 12.57 -11.00 -16.53
CA PHE A 61 13.13 -10.00 -17.44
C PHE A 61 14.65 -9.89 -17.31
N GLY A 62 15.34 -9.83 -18.44
CA GLY A 62 16.80 -9.83 -18.46
C GLY A 62 17.39 -11.20 -18.15
N ALA A 63 16.64 -12.27 -18.39
CA ALA A 63 17.11 -13.64 -18.23
C ALA A 63 18.38 -13.90 -19.07
N SER A 64 19.31 -14.66 -18.48
CA SER A 64 20.61 -15.00 -19.07
C SER A 64 21.13 -16.29 -18.44
N ASP A 65 22.03 -16.99 -19.12
CA ASP A 65 22.70 -18.18 -18.57
C ASP A 65 23.82 -17.85 -17.56
N SER A 66 24.34 -16.63 -17.59
CA SER A 66 25.43 -16.20 -16.70
C SER A 66 24.89 -15.80 -15.32
N THR A 67 25.35 -16.50 -14.29
CA THR A 67 25.07 -16.19 -12.88
C THR A 67 25.79 -14.94 -12.37
N ASP A 68 26.63 -14.29 -13.17
CA ASP A 68 27.18 -12.98 -12.80
C ASP A 68 26.10 -11.89 -12.95
N LYS A 69 25.19 -12.09 -13.91
CA LYS A 69 24.06 -11.20 -14.17
C LYS A 69 22.91 -11.49 -13.20
N PHE A 70 22.21 -10.44 -12.80
CA PHE A 70 21.07 -10.55 -11.90
C PHE A 70 19.99 -11.53 -12.39
N GLY A 71 19.58 -11.40 -13.67
CA GLY A 71 18.59 -12.30 -14.26
C GLY A 71 19.04 -13.76 -14.33
N GLY A 72 20.35 -14.01 -14.54
CA GLY A 72 20.87 -15.38 -14.51
C GLY A 72 20.95 -15.98 -13.12
N ARG A 73 21.20 -15.17 -12.07
CA ARG A 73 21.09 -15.62 -10.67
C ARG A 73 19.68 -16.04 -10.31
N ILE A 74 18.68 -15.22 -10.65
CA ILE A 74 17.26 -15.55 -10.41
C ILE A 74 16.89 -16.84 -11.15
N MET A 75 17.21 -16.93 -12.44
CA MET A 75 16.95 -18.12 -13.25
C MET A 75 17.60 -19.37 -12.64
N SER A 76 18.87 -19.26 -12.20
CA SER A 76 19.59 -20.36 -11.56
C SER A 76 18.90 -20.85 -10.30
N PHE A 77 18.43 -19.94 -9.42
CA PHE A 77 17.69 -20.33 -8.22
C PHE A 77 16.36 -21.01 -8.54
N LEU A 78 15.56 -20.44 -9.44
CA LEU A 78 14.26 -21.01 -9.82
C LEU A 78 14.41 -22.42 -10.39
N VAL A 79 15.42 -22.65 -11.23
CA VAL A 79 15.69 -23.96 -11.83
C VAL A 79 16.28 -24.94 -10.80
N ARG A 80 17.31 -24.52 -10.07
CA ARG A 80 18.02 -25.37 -9.11
C ARG A 80 17.12 -25.85 -7.96
N HIS A 81 16.24 -24.99 -7.48
CA HIS A 81 15.32 -25.32 -6.39
C HIS A 81 13.98 -25.89 -6.89
N GLY A 82 13.84 -26.11 -8.19
CA GLY A 82 12.70 -26.83 -8.76
C GLY A 82 11.37 -26.09 -8.59
N PHE A 83 11.32 -24.80 -8.94
CA PHE A 83 10.05 -24.09 -9.00
C PHE A 83 9.05 -24.89 -9.84
N ALA A 84 7.91 -25.23 -9.24
CA ALA A 84 6.96 -26.19 -9.81
C ALA A 84 6.09 -25.60 -10.93
N GLY A 85 6.01 -24.27 -11.02
CA GLY A 85 5.27 -23.56 -12.05
C GLY A 85 6.09 -23.31 -13.32
N ASP A 86 5.46 -22.63 -14.28
CA ASP A 86 6.11 -22.27 -15.53
C ASP A 86 7.11 -21.14 -15.35
N ILE A 87 8.29 -21.27 -15.95
CA ILE A 87 9.31 -20.22 -15.96
C ILE A 87 9.42 -19.70 -17.39
N TYR A 88 9.17 -18.40 -17.56
CA TYR A 88 9.25 -17.69 -18.83
C TYR A 88 10.44 -16.70 -18.84
N PRO A 89 11.62 -17.10 -19.36
CA PRO A 89 12.72 -16.19 -19.57
C PRO A 89 12.34 -15.13 -20.61
N ILE A 90 12.49 -13.85 -20.28
CA ILE A 90 12.28 -12.74 -21.22
C ILE A 90 13.64 -12.13 -21.56
N SER A 91 14.04 -12.28 -22.83
CA SER A 91 15.34 -11.87 -23.33
C SER A 91 15.27 -11.46 -24.80
N LEU A 92 15.79 -10.28 -25.13
CA LEU A 92 15.89 -9.82 -26.53
C LEU A 92 17.03 -10.50 -27.30
N ARG A 93 18.02 -11.04 -26.59
CA ARG A 93 19.28 -11.53 -27.18
C ARG A 93 19.38 -13.05 -27.28
N HIS A 94 18.67 -13.76 -26.42
CA HIS A 94 18.82 -15.21 -26.29
C HIS A 94 17.52 -15.87 -26.71
N ALA A 95 17.61 -16.93 -27.53
CA ALA A 95 16.45 -17.76 -27.89
C ALA A 95 16.11 -18.80 -26.82
N ALA A 96 17.07 -19.12 -25.94
CA ALA A 96 16.91 -20.00 -24.79
C ALA A 96 17.77 -19.52 -23.62
N VAL A 97 17.32 -19.83 -22.40
CA VAL A 97 18.06 -19.62 -21.14
C VAL A 97 17.87 -20.84 -20.26
N LEU A 98 18.97 -21.46 -19.81
CA LEU A 98 19.04 -22.68 -19.00
C LEU A 98 18.18 -23.82 -19.59
N GLY A 99 18.25 -24.01 -20.91
CA GLY A 99 17.49 -25.02 -21.64
C GLY A 99 16.00 -24.72 -21.81
N ARG A 100 15.52 -23.56 -21.34
CA ARG A 100 14.13 -23.12 -21.49
C ARG A 100 14.01 -22.10 -22.63
N ARG A 101 12.93 -22.16 -23.40
CA ARG A 101 12.65 -21.18 -24.45
C ARG A 101 12.57 -19.77 -23.86
N ALA A 102 13.31 -18.83 -24.43
CA ALA A 102 13.25 -17.42 -24.07
C ALA A 102 12.37 -16.65 -25.06
N TYR A 103 11.70 -15.63 -24.56
CA TYR A 103 10.75 -14.82 -25.31
C TYR A 103 11.27 -13.38 -25.44
N PRO A 104 11.14 -12.73 -26.61
CA PRO A 104 11.61 -11.36 -26.79
C PRO A 104 10.75 -10.34 -26.03
N ALA A 105 9.50 -10.68 -25.73
CA ALA A 105 8.56 -9.83 -25.01
C ALA A 105 7.60 -10.66 -24.17
N ILE A 106 7.04 -10.05 -23.12
CA ILE A 106 6.06 -10.70 -22.25
C ILE A 106 4.78 -11.09 -23.00
N ALA A 107 4.37 -10.30 -24.00
CA ALA A 107 3.18 -10.62 -24.80
C ALA A 107 3.33 -11.88 -25.68
N ALA A 108 4.57 -12.38 -25.86
CA ALA A 108 4.84 -13.58 -26.64
C ALA A 108 4.76 -14.88 -25.83
N VAL A 109 4.56 -14.79 -24.50
CA VAL A 109 4.45 -15.98 -23.64
C VAL A 109 3.08 -16.65 -23.80
N PRO A 110 2.99 -17.99 -23.67
CA PRO A 110 1.77 -18.73 -23.97
C PRO A 110 0.65 -18.55 -22.94
N THR A 111 0.98 -18.17 -21.70
CA THR A 111 0.00 -18.00 -20.62
C THR A 111 0.44 -16.84 -19.73
N PRO A 112 -0.48 -15.98 -19.25
CA PRO A 112 -0.14 -14.88 -18.37
C PRO A 112 0.61 -15.38 -17.11
N PRO A 113 1.78 -14.82 -16.81
CA PRO A 113 2.53 -15.19 -15.62
C PRO A 113 1.81 -14.78 -14.33
#